data_AF-A0A0A9EWM8-F1
#
_entry.id   AF-A0A0A9EWM8-F1
#
_cell.length_a   1.000
_cell.length_b   1.000
_cell.length_c   1.000
_cell.angle_alpha   90.00
_cell.angle_beta   90.00
_cell.angle_gamma   90.00
#
_symmetry.space_group_name_H-M   'P 1'
#
loop_
_entity.id
_entity.type
_entity.pdbx_description
1 polymer ?
#
loop_
_entity_poly.entity_id
_entity_poly.type
_entity_poly.pdbx_seq_one_letter_code
_entity_poly.pdbx_strand_id
1 'polypeptide(L)'
;MQIIVYGQLILPALDTVKRAVKAGDGAILATSPPYTRFLDSGVDFTVVSACIPSADAWVKEFIRHGIPCVSADYLVDYVCKPGHPLDRHLLFKTNDLANKSLKKLMQNQQKVAMDKPEPSEDGNDDPEDLSCSVCGRKDRGEVMLICGDEKGAQGCGIGLHIDCCDPPLEDVPDGDWLCPKCDVPKSKTKPSRGTAAS
;
A
#
# COMPACT_ATOMS: atom_id res chain seq x y z
N MET A 1 -6.57 4.92 -11.27
CA MET A 1 -5.91 6.18 -11.74
C MET A 1 -6.86 6.98 -12.63
N GLN A 2 -7.15 8.25 -12.33
CA GLN A 2 -8.06 9.09 -13.11
C GLN A 2 -7.29 10.16 -13.90
N ILE A 3 -7.50 10.24 -15.21
CA ILE A 3 -6.77 11.18 -16.07
C ILE A 3 -7.67 12.01 -16.99
N ILE A 4 -7.15 13.17 -17.41
CA ILE A 4 -7.71 14.00 -18.48
C ILE A 4 -6.73 13.99 -19.66
N VAL A 5 -7.24 13.98 -20.89
CA VAL A 5 -6.44 14.12 -22.10
C VAL A 5 -6.71 15.48 -22.74
N TYR A 6 -5.66 16.26 -22.95
CA TYR A 6 -5.71 17.56 -23.60
C TYR A 6 -4.83 17.61 -24.86
N GLY A 7 -5.49 17.87 -26.00
CA GLY A 7 -4.87 17.91 -27.33
C GLY A 7 -4.87 16.55 -28.04
N GLN A 8 -4.29 16.53 -29.24
CA GLN A 8 -4.25 15.34 -30.09
C GLN A 8 -3.00 14.50 -29.77
N LEU A 9 -3.20 13.25 -29.34
CA LEU A 9 -2.12 12.31 -29.06
C LEU A 9 -1.77 11.53 -30.33
N ILE A 10 -0.54 11.72 -30.81
CA ILE A 10 -0.04 11.09 -32.03
C ILE A 10 0.73 9.80 -31.68
N LEU A 11 1.59 9.85 -30.66
CA LEU A 11 2.37 8.71 -30.18
C LEU A 11 2.52 8.76 -28.65
N PRO A 12 2.06 7.72 -27.92
CA PRO A 12 1.08 6.71 -28.34
C PRO A 12 -0.26 7.33 -28.78
N ALA A 13 -0.95 6.68 -29.72
CA ALA A 13 -2.29 7.11 -30.17
C ALA A 13 -3.31 7.07 -29.01
N LEU A 14 -4.38 7.87 -29.12
CA LEU A 14 -5.41 7.95 -28.07
C LEU A 14 -6.01 6.59 -27.71
N ASP A 15 -6.22 5.70 -28.68
CA ASP A 15 -6.75 4.35 -28.43
C ASP A 15 -5.77 3.47 -27.66
N THR A 16 -4.47 3.61 -27.91
CA THR A 16 -3.42 2.92 -27.16
C THR A 16 -3.41 3.40 -25.71
N VAL A 17 -3.51 4.72 -25.51
CA VAL A 17 -3.60 5.33 -24.17
C VAL A 17 -4.85 4.84 -23.43
N LYS A 18 -6.02 4.83 -24.08
CA LYS A 18 -7.26 4.29 -23.50
C LYS A 18 -7.10 2.85 -23.02
N ARG A 19 -6.46 2.01 -23.84
CA ARG A 19 -6.20 0.60 -23.49
C ARG A 19 -5.23 0.48 -22.31
N ALA A 20 -4.13 1.22 -22.33
CA ALA A 20 -3.14 1.19 -21.26
C ALA A 20 -3.74 1.64 -19.91
N VAL A 21 -4.50 2.74 -19.92
CA VAL A 21 -5.17 3.26 -18.73
C VAL A 21 -6.21 2.27 -18.22
N LYS A 22 -7.03 1.69 -19.10
CA LYS A 22 -8.01 0.67 -18.71
C LYS A 22 -7.37 -0.62 -18.17
N ALA A 23 -6.21 -1.02 -18.71
CA ALA A 23 -5.47 -2.18 -18.23
C ALA A 23 -4.86 -1.96 -16.83
N GLY A 24 -4.47 -0.71 -16.51
CA GLY A 24 -3.97 -0.31 -15.20
C GLY A 24 -5.04 0.17 -14.21
N ASP A 25 -6.29 -0.30 -14.37
CA ASP A 25 -7.44 0.09 -13.53
C ASP A 25 -7.62 1.62 -13.42
N GLY A 26 -7.40 2.29 -14.55
CA GLY A 26 -7.55 3.72 -14.69
C GLY A 26 -8.77 4.12 -15.53
N ALA A 27 -9.20 5.36 -15.35
CA ALA A 27 -10.32 5.97 -16.06
C ALA A 27 -9.88 7.28 -16.74
N ILE A 28 -10.32 7.48 -17.98
CA ILE A 28 -10.19 8.75 -18.69
C ILE A 28 -11.48 9.52 -18.49
N LEU A 29 -11.40 10.66 -17.81
CA LEU A 29 -12.56 11.48 -17.45
C LEU A 29 -13.02 12.35 -18.62
N ALA A 30 -12.07 12.88 -19.40
CA ALA A 30 -12.36 13.72 -20.55
C ALA A 30 -11.22 13.68 -21.58
N THR A 31 -11.58 13.76 -22.86
CA THR A 31 -10.64 13.89 -23.99
C THR A 31 -10.83 15.16 -24.80
N SER A 32 -11.84 15.96 -24.47
CA SER A 32 -12.18 17.21 -25.16
C SER A 32 -12.82 18.21 -24.18
N PRO A 33 -12.70 19.52 -24.41
CA PRO A 33 -13.37 20.53 -23.58
C PRO A 33 -14.90 20.40 -23.60
N PRO A 34 -15.61 20.93 -22.57
CA PRO A 34 -15.07 21.63 -21.40
C PRO A 34 -14.59 20.68 -20.29
N TYR A 35 -13.39 20.94 -19.76
CA TYR A 35 -12.79 20.12 -18.69
C TYR A 35 -13.22 20.52 -17.28
N THR A 36 -13.87 21.69 -17.13
CA THR A 36 -14.24 22.30 -15.84
C THR A 36 -14.99 21.36 -14.90
N ARG A 37 -15.83 20.46 -15.45
CA ARG A 37 -16.61 19.49 -14.65
C ARG A 37 -15.77 18.47 -13.90
N PHE A 38 -14.53 18.27 -14.33
CA PHE A 38 -13.66 17.22 -13.81
C PHE A 38 -12.51 17.78 -12.96
N LEU A 39 -12.26 19.09 -12.99
CA LEU A 39 -11.14 19.71 -12.25
C LEU A 39 -11.24 19.48 -10.74
N ASP A 40 -12.45 19.42 -10.20
CA ASP A 40 -12.72 19.13 -8.77
C ASP A 40 -12.92 17.62 -8.49
N SER A 41 -12.90 16.76 -9.52
CA SER A 41 -13.26 15.33 -9.41
C SER A 41 -12.13 14.44 -8.90
N GLY A 42 -11.03 14.99 -8.39
CA GLY A 42 -9.90 14.21 -7.90
C GLY A 42 -9.03 13.60 -8.99
N VAL A 43 -8.86 14.33 -10.11
CA VAL A 43 -7.97 13.96 -11.22
C VAL A 43 -6.54 13.75 -10.73
N ASP A 44 -5.93 12.62 -11.09
CA ASP A 44 -4.56 12.31 -10.68
C ASP A 44 -3.53 12.95 -11.62
N PHE A 45 -3.76 12.92 -12.94
CA PHE A 45 -2.87 13.49 -13.96
C PHE A 45 -3.64 14.05 -15.17
N THR A 46 -3.05 15.05 -15.84
CA THR A 46 -3.49 15.49 -17.17
C THR A 46 -2.42 15.15 -18.20
N VAL A 47 -2.80 14.38 -19.21
CA VAL A 47 -1.95 14.08 -20.37
C VAL A 47 -2.08 15.21 -21.37
N VAL A 48 -0.97 15.91 -21.62
CA VAL A 48 -0.92 17.06 -22.52
C VAL A 48 -0.13 16.69 -23.76
N SER A 49 -0.68 17.00 -24.94
CA SER A 49 0.03 16.81 -26.20
C SER A 49 1.27 17.72 -26.29
N ALA A 50 2.35 17.21 -26.88
CA ALA A 50 3.64 17.90 -26.97
C ALA A 50 3.57 19.25 -27.73
N CYS A 51 2.53 19.48 -28.53
CA CYS A 51 2.33 20.72 -29.29
C CYS A 51 1.70 21.85 -28.46
N ILE A 52 1.31 21.59 -27.21
CA ILE A 52 0.64 22.58 -26.36
C ILE A 52 1.68 23.36 -25.54
N PRO A 53 1.74 24.70 -25.68
CA PRO A 53 2.66 25.50 -24.89
C PRO A 53 2.20 25.62 -23.43
N SER A 54 3.15 25.86 -22.53
CA SER A 54 2.88 26.13 -21.11
C SER A 54 2.00 27.36 -20.86
N ALA A 55 1.94 28.27 -21.85
CA ALA A 55 1.14 29.49 -21.79
C ALA A 55 -0.36 29.25 -22.06
N ASP A 56 -0.74 28.06 -22.51
CA ASP A 56 -2.12 27.71 -22.83
C ASP A 56 -3.07 27.88 -21.63
N ALA A 57 -4.31 28.29 -21.92
CA ALA A 57 -5.30 28.61 -20.90
C ALA A 57 -5.69 27.37 -20.08
N TRP A 58 -5.85 26.20 -20.71
CA TRP A 58 -6.20 24.97 -20.01
C TRP A 58 -5.03 24.43 -19.20
N VAL A 59 -3.80 24.51 -19.73
CA VAL A 59 -2.59 24.11 -18.98
C VAL A 59 -2.47 24.91 -17.68
N LYS A 60 -2.65 26.22 -17.74
CA LYS A 60 -2.66 27.07 -16.54
C LYS A 60 -3.77 26.72 -15.57
N GLU A 61 -4.96 26.39 -16.09
CA GLU A 61 -6.10 25.99 -15.26
C GLU A 61 -5.84 24.66 -14.52
N PHE A 62 -5.29 23.65 -15.21
CA PHE A 62 -4.92 22.38 -14.57
C PHE A 62 -3.91 22.59 -13.44
N ILE A 63 -2.87 23.40 -13.68
CA ILE A 63 -1.86 23.73 -12.67
C ILE A 63 -2.49 24.50 -11.49
N ARG A 64 -3.42 25.42 -11.76
CA ARG A 64 -4.13 26.19 -10.73
C ARG A 64 -4.96 25.30 -9.81
N HIS A 65 -5.55 24.24 -10.36
CA HIS A 65 -6.27 23.20 -9.61
C HIS A 65 -5.34 22.14 -9.01
N GLY A 66 -4.02 22.29 -9.13
CA GLY A 66 -3.04 21.36 -8.56
C GLY A 66 -2.94 20.04 -9.31
N ILE A 67 -3.39 19.99 -10.57
CA ILE A 67 -3.36 18.78 -11.39
C ILE A 67 -2.03 18.74 -12.17
N PRO A 68 -1.19 17.71 -11.97
CA PRO A 68 0.07 17.58 -12.68
C PRO A 68 -0.15 17.33 -14.17
N CYS A 69 0.70 17.94 -14.99
CA CYS A 69 0.69 17.79 -16.45
C CYS A 69 1.80 16.84 -16.87
N VAL A 70 1.47 15.81 -17.65
CA VAL A 70 2.39 14.75 -18.08
C VAL A 70 2.31 14.56 -19.59
N SER A 71 3.39 14.07 -20.19
CA SER A 71 3.36 13.63 -21.59
C SER A 71 2.68 12.26 -21.72
N ALA A 72 2.31 11.86 -22.94
CA ALA A 72 1.76 10.52 -23.18
C ALA A 72 2.76 9.39 -22.92
N ASP A 73 4.07 9.69 -22.98
CA ASP A 73 5.15 8.75 -22.68
C ASP A 73 5.19 8.36 -21.19
N TYR A 74 4.80 9.30 -20.32
CA TYR A 74 4.66 9.06 -18.88
C TYR A 74 3.76 7.85 -18.58
N LEU A 75 2.66 7.68 -19.34
CA LEU A 75 1.73 6.57 -19.12
C LEU A 75 2.35 5.23 -19.51
N VAL A 76 3.22 5.20 -20.52
CA VAL A 76 3.91 3.97 -20.95
C VAL A 76 4.85 3.51 -19.85
N ASP A 77 5.67 4.42 -19.34
CA ASP A 77 6.57 4.10 -18.23
C ASP A 77 5.84 3.78 -16.92
N TYR A 78 4.74 4.48 -16.62
CA TYR A 78 3.93 4.21 -15.43
C TYR A 78 3.40 2.77 -15.42
N VAL A 79 3.01 2.25 -16.60
CA VAL A 79 2.60 0.86 -16.76
C VAL A 79 3.78 -0.11 -16.56
N CYS A 80 4.97 0.23 -17.06
CA CYS A 80 6.15 -0.62 -16.94
C CYS A 80 6.79 -0.61 -15.54
N LYS A 81 6.68 0.49 -14.79
CA LYS A 81 7.28 0.68 -13.46
C LYS A 81 6.34 1.47 -12.54
N PRO A 82 5.26 0.84 -12.04
CA PRO A 82 4.36 1.51 -11.10
C PRO A 82 5.12 1.91 -9.83
N GLY A 83 4.95 3.16 -9.39
CA GLY A 83 5.50 3.67 -8.13
C GLY A 83 6.89 4.31 -8.19
N HIS A 84 7.51 4.42 -9.38
CA HIS A 84 8.73 5.22 -9.54
C HIS A 84 8.43 6.66 -10.00
N PRO A 85 9.10 7.68 -9.41
CA PRO A 85 8.95 9.05 -9.87
C PRO A 85 9.52 9.20 -11.29
N LEU A 86 8.63 9.49 -12.24
CA LEU A 86 8.96 9.62 -13.67
C LEU A 86 9.19 11.08 -14.05
N ASP A 87 10.11 11.73 -13.33
CA ASP A 87 10.43 13.16 -13.45
C ASP A 87 10.73 13.58 -14.90
N ARG A 88 11.33 12.67 -15.67
CA ARG A 88 11.71 12.85 -17.08
C ARG A 88 10.54 13.12 -18.03
N HIS A 89 9.31 12.73 -17.67
CA HIS A 89 8.13 12.87 -18.52
C HIS A 89 7.10 13.88 -17.99
N LEU A 90 7.43 14.56 -16.89
CA LEU A 90 6.61 15.60 -16.30
C LEU A 90 6.83 16.93 -17.03
N LEU A 91 5.72 17.60 -17.33
CA LEU A 91 5.73 18.85 -18.05
C LEU A 91 5.57 20.03 -17.07
N PHE A 92 6.07 21.20 -17.47
CA PHE A 92 5.81 22.47 -16.79
C PHE A 92 6.21 22.53 -15.30
N LYS A 93 7.23 21.76 -14.91
CA LYS A 93 7.76 21.71 -13.53
C LYS A 93 6.71 21.29 -12.49
N THR A 94 5.74 20.44 -12.86
CA THR A 94 4.73 19.92 -11.92
C THR A 94 5.21 18.69 -11.12
N ASN A 95 6.50 18.61 -10.80
CA ASN A 95 7.13 17.43 -10.19
C ASN A 95 6.56 17.11 -8.80
N ASP A 96 6.43 18.12 -7.94
CA ASP A 96 5.84 17.97 -6.61
C ASP A 96 4.37 17.52 -6.64
N LEU A 97 3.61 17.98 -7.63
CA LEU A 97 2.21 17.60 -7.80
C LEU A 97 2.11 16.14 -8.27
N ALA A 98 2.94 15.74 -9.22
CA ALA A 98 2.96 14.38 -9.74
C ALA A 98 3.38 13.36 -8.67
N ASN A 99 4.40 13.69 -7.86
CA ASN A 99 4.84 12.83 -6.76
C ASN A 99 3.74 12.65 -5.69
N LYS A 100 2.99 13.71 -5.38
CA LYS A 100 1.82 13.63 -4.48
C LYS A 100 0.72 12.73 -5.06
N SER A 101 0.38 12.90 -6.33
CA SER A 101 -0.59 12.04 -7.02
C SER A 101 -0.14 10.58 -7.06
N LEU A 102 1.14 10.32 -7.36
CA LEU A 102 1.70 8.97 -7.38
C LEU A 102 1.63 8.31 -6.00
N LYS A 103 2.02 9.01 -4.94
CA LYS A 103 1.94 8.51 -3.56
C LYS A 103 0.50 8.18 -3.15
N LYS A 104 -0.47 9.02 -3.54
CA LYS A 104 -1.91 8.78 -3.32
C LYS A 104 -2.39 7.52 -4.06
N LEU A 105 -1.96 7.34 -5.31
CA LEU A 105 -2.30 6.15 -6.09
C LEU A 105 -1.72 4.86 -5.51
N MET A 106 -0.50 4.91 -4.97
CA MET A 106 0.12 3.77 -4.30
C MET A 106 -0.63 3.42 -3.00
N GLN A 107 -0.97 4.42 -2.18
CA GLN A 107 -1.77 4.22 -0.97
C GLN A 107 -3.16 3.64 -1.28
N ASN A 108 -3.76 4.02 -2.41
CA ASN A 108 -5.05 3.48 -2.84
C ASN A 108 -4.93 2.08 -3.45
N GLN A 109 -3.87 1.76 -4.22
CA GLN A 109 -3.65 0.40 -4.73
C GLN A 109 -3.37 -0.61 -3.62
N GLN A 110 -2.70 -0.19 -2.54
CA GLN A 110 -2.52 -1.01 -1.33
C GLN A 110 -3.86 -1.29 -0.62
N LYS A 111 -4.89 -0.45 -0.79
CA LYS A 111 -6.22 -0.62 -0.19
C LYS A 111 -7.17 -1.51 -0.98
N VAL A 112 -6.95 -1.75 -2.28
CA VAL A 112 -7.85 -2.55 -3.13
C VAL A 112 -7.55 -4.05 -3.07
N ALA A 113 -6.45 -4.45 -2.42
CA ALA A 113 -6.17 -5.86 -2.07
C ALA A 113 -6.72 -6.27 -0.69
N MET A 114 -7.67 -5.53 -0.13
CA MET A 114 -8.23 -5.80 1.20
C MET A 114 -9.74 -5.52 1.25
N ASP A 115 -10.54 -6.34 0.56
CA ASP A 115 -11.85 -6.73 1.10
C ASP A 115 -11.60 -7.92 2.04
N LYS A 116 -11.11 -7.61 3.23
CA LYS A 116 -11.17 -8.46 4.41
C LYS A 116 -11.09 -7.52 5.61
N PRO A 117 -11.99 -7.62 6.59
CA PRO A 117 -11.98 -6.71 7.73
C PRO A 117 -10.60 -6.78 8.38
N GLU A 118 -10.09 -5.59 8.67
CA GLU A 118 -8.90 -5.28 9.46
C GLU A 118 -8.40 -6.48 10.28
N PRO A 119 -7.24 -7.04 9.95
CA PRO A 119 -6.33 -7.51 10.95
C PRO A 119 -5.23 -6.46 11.08
N SER A 120 -5.06 -6.00 12.31
CA SER A 120 -3.80 -5.54 12.86
C SER A 120 -2.57 -6.09 12.14
N GLU A 121 -1.59 -5.20 11.95
CA GLU A 121 -0.16 -5.46 11.81
C GLU A 121 0.22 -6.93 12.00
N ASP A 122 0.73 -7.59 10.96
CA ASP A 122 1.80 -8.59 11.03
C ASP A 122 2.04 -9.27 9.67
N GLY A 123 3.31 -9.47 9.32
CA GLY A 123 3.72 -10.17 8.10
C GLY A 123 4.98 -9.66 7.43
N ASN A 124 5.83 -8.88 8.11
CA ASN A 124 7.26 -8.92 7.82
C ASN A 124 7.84 -9.96 8.78
N ASP A 125 7.99 -11.19 8.29
CA ASP A 125 8.80 -12.24 8.91
C ASP A 125 10.28 -11.84 8.76
N ASP A 126 10.64 -10.77 9.46
CA ASP A 126 12.02 -10.40 9.70
C ASP A 126 12.17 -10.32 11.22
N PRO A 127 12.96 -11.21 11.83
CA PRO A 127 13.11 -11.27 13.28
C PRO A 127 13.73 -9.99 13.87
N GLU A 128 14.17 -9.04 13.05
CA GLU A 128 14.80 -7.79 13.50
C GLU A 128 13.80 -6.63 13.76
N ASP A 129 12.49 -6.77 13.45
CA ASP A 129 11.48 -5.74 13.77
C ASP A 129 10.57 -6.07 14.98
N LEU A 130 10.81 -7.20 15.66
CA LEU A 130 10.03 -7.59 16.84
C LEU A 130 10.43 -6.76 18.08
N SER A 131 9.45 -6.15 18.74
CA SER A 131 9.66 -5.39 19.99
C SER A 131 9.25 -6.20 21.23
N CYS A 132 10.02 -6.08 22.30
CA CYS A 132 9.74 -6.75 23.57
C CYS A 132 8.39 -6.31 24.16
N SER A 133 7.50 -7.26 24.47
CA SER A 133 6.17 -6.98 25.02
C SER A 133 6.16 -6.32 26.41
N VAL A 134 7.26 -6.45 27.16
CA VAL A 134 7.38 -5.89 28.52
C VAL A 134 8.02 -4.49 28.51
N CYS A 135 9.15 -4.32 27.80
CA CYS A 135 9.88 -3.05 27.83
C CYS A 135 9.66 -2.17 26.59
N GLY A 136 8.99 -2.68 25.55
CA GLY A 136 8.69 -1.97 24.31
C GLY A 136 9.90 -1.67 23.43
N ARG A 137 11.08 -2.21 23.76
CA ARG A 137 12.32 -1.97 23.03
C ARG A 137 12.57 -3.06 21.99
N LYS A 138 13.21 -2.67 20.89
CA LYS A 138 13.70 -3.56 19.80
C LYS A 138 15.19 -3.88 19.93
N ASP A 139 15.86 -3.30 20.92
CA ASP A 139 17.29 -3.54 21.18
C ASP A 139 17.50 -4.93 21.78
N ARG A 140 18.59 -5.64 21.41
CA ARG A 140 18.96 -6.99 21.88
C ARG A 140 18.11 -8.16 21.33
N GLY A 141 17.89 -8.18 20.02
CA GLY A 141 17.23 -9.29 19.32
C GLY A 141 17.90 -10.66 19.53
N GLU A 142 19.22 -10.70 19.77
CA GLU A 142 19.99 -11.94 20.03
C GLU A 142 19.55 -12.70 21.31
N VAL A 143 18.92 -12.01 22.26
CA VAL A 143 18.39 -12.57 23.51
C VAL A 143 16.87 -12.40 23.62
N MET A 144 16.19 -12.23 22.47
CA MET A 144 14.74 -12.09 22.40
C MET A 144 14.09 -13.42 22.02
N LEU A 145 13.17 -13.88 22.86
CA LEU A 145 12.36 -15.08 22.65
C LEU A 145 11.11 -14.73 21.84
N ILE A 146 10.79 -15.58 20.87
CA ILE A 146 9.58 -15.46 20.06
C ILE A 146 8.59 -16.52 20.50
N CYS A 147 7.37 -16.12 20.83
CA CYS A 147 6.32 -17.04 21.26
C CYS A 147 5.83 -17.92 20.11
N GLY A 148 6.28 -19.16 20.06
CA GLY A 148 5.95 -20.13 19.03
C GLY A 148 6.57 -21.50 19.26
N ASP A 149 6.02 -22.49 18.57
CA ASP A 149 6.67 -23.79 18.38
C ASP A 149 7.24 -23.91 16.96
N GLU A 150 8.19 -24.82 16.76
CA GLU A 150 8.84 -25.10 15.48
C GLU A 150 7.85 -25.45 14.35
N LYS A 151 6.62 -25.87 14.68
CA LYS A 151 5.56 -26.17 13.70
C LYS A 151 4.57 -25.02 13.50
N GLY A 152 4.72 -23.91 14.23
CA GLY A 152 3.85 -22.73 14.14
C GLY A 152 2.39 -23.02 14.51
N ALA A 153 2.12 -24.07 15.28
CA ALA A 153 0.77 -24.50 15.66
C ALA A 153 0.28 -23.83 16.95
N GLN A 154 1.19 -23.43 17.82
CA GLN A 154 0.94 -22.89 19.15
C GLN A 154 1.92 -21.74 19.40
N GLY A 155 1.41 -20.51 19.39
CA GLY A 155 2.22 -19.31 19.52
C GLY A 155 1.42 -18.07 19.16
N CYS A 156 1.91 -16.91 19.60
CA CYS A 156 1.33 -15.62 19.20
C CYS A 156 2.34 -14.68 18.56
N GLY A 157 3.58 -15.15 18.31
CA GLY A 157 4.61 -14.37 17.62
C GLY A 157 5.20 -13.21 18.43
N ILE A 158 4.84 -13.06 19.71
CA ILE A 158 5.37 -11.95 20.51
C ILE A 158 6.86 -12.14 20.85
N GLY A 159 7.60 -11.05 20.81
CA GLY A 159 8.98 -10.97 21.29
C GLY A 159 9.05 -10.65 22.79
N LEU A 160 9.90 -11.36 23.53
CA LEU A 160 10.19 -11.09 24.94
C LEU A 160 11.66 -11.35 25.25
N HIS A 161 12.37 -10.40 25.85
CA HIS A 161 13.75 -10.67 26.29
C HIS A 161 13.79 -11.72 27.40
N ILE A 162 14.87 -12.52 27.45
CA ILE A 162 15.13 -13.47 28.54
C ILE A 162 15.08 -12.79 29.92
N ASP A 163 15.56 -11.55 30.04
CA ASP A 163 15.53 -10.75 31.27
C ASP A 163 14.13 -10.23 31.64
N CYS A 164 13.23 -10.17 30.65
CA CYS A 164 11.86 -9.67 30.81
C CYS A 164 10.85 -10.80 31.06
N CYS A 165 11.31 -12.06 31.08
CA CYS A 165 10.53 -13.21 31.50
C CYS A 165 10.28 -13.19 33.02
N ASP A 166 9.20 -13.83 33.46
CA ASP A 166 8.89 -14.03 34.88
C ASP A 166 8.72 -15.53 35.13
N PRO A 167 9.72 -16.23 35.72
CA PRO A 167 11.06 -15.74 36.11
C PRO A 167 11.99 -15.47 34.92
N PRO A 168 13.04 -14.61 35.07
CA PRO A 168 13.99 -14.33 34.01
C PRO A 168 14.86 -15.55 33.68
N LEU A 169 15.16 -15.74 32.40
CA LEU A 169 15.97 -16.84 31.87
C LEU A 169 17.44 -16.42 31.77
N GLU A 170 18.35 -17.35 32.04
CA GLU A 170 19.80 -17.10 31.96
C GLU A 170 20.31 -17.09 30.50
N ASP A 171 19.71 -17.91 29.63
CA ASP A 171 20.05 -18.05 28.22
C ASP A 171 18.80 -18.32 27.36
N VAL A 172 18.93 -18.11 26.05
CA VAL A 172 17.88 -18.45 25.06
C VAL A 172 17.75 -19.98 24.97
N PRO A 173 16.56 -20.57 25.18
CA PRO A 173 16.35 -22.01 25.02
C PRO A 173 16.45 -22.44 23.56
N ASP A 174 17.08 -23.59 23.30
CA ASP A 174 17.23 -24.20 21.96
C ASP A 174 15.91 -24.73 21.33
N GLY A 175 14.74 -24.50 21.95
CA GLY A 175 13.48 -25.12 21.55
C GLY A 175 12.25 -24.24 21.71
N ASP A 176 11.07 -24.84 21.60
CA ASP A 176 9.78 -24.15 21.65
C ASP A 176 9.63 -23.30 22.91
N TRP A 177 9.30 -22.02 22.74
CA TRP A 177 9.03 -21.12 23.85
C TRP A 177 7.63 -20.51 23.71
N LEU A 178 6.84 -20.62 24.77
CA LEU A 178 5.49 -20.07 24.83
C LEU A 178 5.40 -19.00 25.91
N CYS A 179 4.79 -17.87 25.56
CA CYS A 179 4.52 -16.84 26.54
C CYS A 179 3.45 -17.30 27.57
N PRO A 180 3.34 -16.65 28.75
CA PRO A 180 2.37 -17.03 29.78
C PRO A 180 0.91 -17.03 29.32
N LYS A 181 0.59 -16.30 28.24
CA LYS A 181 -0.76 -16.30 27.62
C LYS A 181 -1.01 -17.53 26.74
N CYS A 182 0.04 -18.08 26.14
CA CYS A 182 -0.03 -19.24 25.23
C CYS A 182 0.26 -20.56 25.96
N ASP A 183 0.95 -20.50 27.09
CA ASP A 183 1.24 -21.64 27.97
C ASP A 183 0.00 -22.12 28.77
N VAL A 184 -1.14 -21.40 28.69
CA VAL A 184 -2.36 -21.82 29.37
C VAL A 184 -2.97 -23.09 28.74
N PRO A 185 -3.20 -24.18 29.50
CA PRO A 185 -3.80 -25.38 28.96
C PRO A 185 -5.28 -25.13 28.65
N LYS A 186 -5.64 -25.03 27.36
CA LYS A 186 -7.05 -24.99 26.92
C LYS A 186 -7.71 -26.34 27.26
N SER A 187 -8.34 -26.42 28.43
CA SER A 187 -9.14 -27.56 28.88
C SER A 187 -10.26 -27.83 27.88
N LYS A 188 -10.17 -28.92 27.11
CA LYS A 188 -11.23 -29.39 26.22
C LYS A 188 -12.50 -29.68 27.04
N THR A 189 -13.45 -28.77 27.02
CA THR A 189 -14.79 -28.99 27.60
C THR A 189 -15.50 -30.05 26.76
N LYS A 190 -15.71 -31.22 27.37
CA LYS A 190 -16.54 -32.31 26.85
C LYS A 190 -17.99 -31.82 26.76
N PRO A 191 -18.74 -32.05 25.66
CA PRO A 191 -20.18 -31.88 25.69
C PRO A 191 -20.80 -33.05 26.46
N SER A 192 -21.37 -32.74 27.61
CA SER A 192 -22.16 -33.63 28.44
C SER A 192 -23.54 -33.90 27.83
N ARG A 193 -23.92 -35.19 27.84
CA ARG A 193 -25.25 -35.80 27.61
C ARG A 193 -26.47 -34.94 28.00
N GLY A 194 -27.53 -35.04 27.19
CA GLY A 194 -28.92 -34.74 27.57
C GLY A 194 -29.91 -35.53 26.71
N THR A 195 -30.70 -36.39 27.35
CA THR A 195 -31.68 -37.38 26.85
C THR A 195 -33.08 -36.78 26.60
N ALA A 196 -33.91 -37.48 25.79
CA ALA A 196 -35.38 -37.70 25.86
C ALA A 196 -36.08 -37.36 24.52
N ALA A 197 -36.61 -38.31 23.75
CA ALA A 197 -37.83 -39.13 23.96
C ALA A 197 -39.13 -38.35 23.72
N SER A 198 -39.78 -38.59 22.57
CA SER A 198 -41.20 -38.93 22.37
C SER A 198 -41.53 -39.05 20.89
#